data_AF-A0A3P1W3P3-F1
#
_entry.id   AF-A0A3P1W3P3-F1
#
_cell.length_a   1.000
_cell.length_b   1.000
_cell.length_c   1.000
_cell.angle_alpha   90.00
_cell.angle_beta   90.00
_cell.angle_gamma   90.00
#
_symmetry.space_group_name_H-M   'P 1'
#
loop_
_entity.id
_entity.type
_entity.pdbx_description
1 polymer ?
#
loop_
_entity_poly.entity_id
_entity_poly.type
_entity_poly.pdbx_seq_one_letter_code
_entity_poly.pdbx_strand_id
1 'polypeptide(L)'
;MRNVAARYNITLYPLTDIYIGSGEDIEAYEYTVKNGYLYKFDMYSIYDKMSSEEQKNFINTIKKENFVHIRSWIYKNYDEKWGYIYKEKVSEDFKKLYCEKVTGKVKQNEGNQLKIAKFIEEQSGKYIPGSSIKGALRTAYIYEEILKLYKNQRLEKIYEEYNSTIKNIEYEEFTEITENFIKRVTENDKELKKYENIFRVLLLLFKENEYLKEIEKLKKEKETKLEEIQNEKDFKNRKLKIEEIKNKFTEKEKEIKKKILNLNLKKSKKLFEAEILKARKKDGKLGLEPKKDPFRMLKITDSNTIDLENFKVVIEKANLKQNESSNDTINIALEILNGKMSILFNREYELVKDDKFIEIINDKTVLFSMVLSNYLFKPEDKAKNKIEKNINKNNLFRSLRRKYVQFISKIIEEIKDDDLKKFYLKLQKIQEKIEKFENIYLIRLGKYTKYNDKTINFLTNNPLIKLGETKDSNGCPMGWALIKVEEVKDE
;
A
#
# COMPACT_ATOMS: atom_id res chain seq x y z
N MET A 1 -40.55 -8.48 14.32
CA MET A 1 -39.87 -8.48 13.01
C MET A 1 -38.48 -9.08 13.17
N ARG A 2 -38.15 -10.14 12.43
CA ARG A 2 -36.80 -10.73 12.43
C ARG A 2 -35.83 -9.67 11.87
N ASN A 3 -34.90 -9.22 12.69
CA ASN A 3 -33.83 -8.31 12.30
C ASN A 3 -32.85 -9.07 11.40
N VAL A 4 -33.11 -9.11 10.10
CA VAL A 4 -32.21 -9.77 9.17
C VAL A 4 -31.08 -8.80 8.82
N ALA A 5 -29.85 -9.17 9.15
CA ALA A 5 -28.69 -8.37 8.81
C ALA A 5 -28.52 -8.30 7.30
N ALA A 6 -28.41 -7.09 6.74
CA ALA A 6 -28.15 -6.91 5.32
C ALA A 6 -26.80 -7.55 4.96
N ARG A 7 -26.87 -8.56 4.10
CA ARG A 7 -25.73 -9.33 3.58
C ARG A 7 -25.41 -8.83 2.18
N TYR A 8 -24.12 -8.80 1.87
CA TYR A 8 -23.64 -8.37 0.57
C TYR A 8 -22.56 -9.33 0.07
N ASN A 9 -22.62 -9.64 -1.22
CA ASN A 9 -21.52 -10.26 -1.93
C ASN A 9 -20.62 -9.16 -2.48
N ILE A 10 -19.32 -9.29 -2.28
CA ILE A 10 -18.32 -8.41 -2.87
C ILE A 10 -17.49 -9.23 -3.84
N THR A 11 -17.50 -8.84 -5.10
CA THR A 11 -16.59 -9.37 -6.12
C THR A 11 -15.45 -8.38 -6.34
N LEU A 12 -14.20 -8.85 -6.36
CA LEU A 12 -13.02 -8.02 -6.60
C LEU A 12 -12.36 -8.39 -7.92
N TYR A 13 -12.07 -7.36 -8.72
CA TYR A 13 -11.34 -7.48 -9.97
C TYR A 13 -10.00 -6.72 -9.88
N PRO A 14 -8.84 -7.42 -9.89
CA PRO A 14 -7.53 -6.77 -9.81
C PRO A 14 -7.22 -6.00 -11.11
N LEU A 15 -7.01 -4.69 -10.99
CA LEU A 15 -6.59 -3.85 -12.11
C LEU A 15 -5.08 -3.92 -12.27
N THR A 16 -4.35 -3.57 -11.21
CA THR A 16 -2.88 -3.71 -11.17
C THR A 16 -2.50 -4.86 -10.25
N ASP A 17 -1.24 -5.28 -10.35
CA ASP A 17 -0.74 -6.38 -9.54
C ASP A 17 -0.92 -6.10 -8.04
N ILE A 18 -1.40 -7.11 -7.29
CA ILE A 18 -1.70 -6.99 -5.86
C ILE A 18 -0.78 -7.91 -5.07
N TYR A 19 -0.09 -7.35 -4.09
CA TYR A 19 0.68 -8.11 -3.11
C TYR A 19 0.11 -7.96 -1.69
N ILE A 20 -0.23 -9.08 -1.07
CA ILE A 20 -0.59 -9.19 0.34
C ILE A 20 0.32 -10.24 0.95
N GLY A 21 1.29 -9.81 1.76
CA GLY A 21 2.31 -10.69 2.30
C GLY A 21 1.85 -11.50 3.52
N SER A 22 2.27 -12.76 3.59
CA SER A 22 2.15 -13.59 4.79
C SER A 22 3.13 -13.17 5.91
N GLY A 23 4.25 -12.54 5.52
CA GLY A 23 5.39 -12.29 6.41
C GLY A 23 6.48 -13.35 6.33
N GLU A 24 6.26 -14.39 5.54
CA GLU A 24 7.22 -15.44 5.22
C GLU A 24 7.85 -15.22 3.83
N ASP A 25 9.03 -15.79 3.63
CA ASP A 25 9.72 -15.81 2.35
C ASP A 25 9.91 -17.27 1.89
N ILE A 26 9.93 -17.49 0.58
CA ILE A 26 10.42 -18.72 -0.05
C ILE A 26 11.93 -18.59 -0.21
N GLU A 27 12.65 -19.53 0.39
CA GLU A 27 14.10 -19.60 0.29
C GLU A 27 14.54 -20.24 -1.04
N ALA A 28 15.71 -19.83 -1.53
CA ALA A 28 16.19 -20.19 -2.87
C ALA A 28 16.46 -21.69 -3.09
N TYR A 29 16.50 -22.50 -2.03
CA TYR A 29 16.68 -23.96 -2.09
C TYR A 29 15.35 -24.73 -2.01
N GLU A 30 14.24 -24.05 -1.80
CA GLU A 30 12.92 -24.68 -1.68
C GLU A 30 12.13 -24.66 -3.00
N TYR A 31 12.72 -24.11 -4.05
CA TYR A 31 12.10 -24.05 -5.36
C TYR A 31 13.11 -24.14 -6.50
N THR A 32 12.58 -24.42 -7.70
CA THR A 32 13.32 -24.24 -8.94
C THR A 32 12.47 -23.60 -10.02
N VAL A 33 13.10 -22.95 -10.99
CA VAL A 33 12.41 -22.38 -12.15
C VAL A 33 12.75 -23.18 -13.39
N LYS A 34 11.75 -23.80 -14.01
CA LYS A 34 11.87 -24.50 -15.31
C LYS A 34 10.67 -24.17 -16.19
N ASN A 35 10.89 -24.06 -17.50
CA ASN A 35 9.82 -23.89 -18.49
C ASN A 35 8.86 -22.72 -18.23
N GLY A 36 9.34 -21.62 -17.62
CA GLY A 36 8.50 -20.46 -17.30
C GLY A 36 7.63 -20.62 -16.04
N TYR A 37 7.89 -21.65 -15.23
CA TYR A 37 7.21 -21.89 -13.97
C TYR A 37 8.20 -22.03 -12.82
N LEU A 38 7.79 -21.53 -11.65
CA LEU A 38 8.37 -21.86 -10.37
C LEU A 38 7.71 -23.13 -9.85
N TYR A 39 8.53 -24.07 -9.40
CA TYR A 39 8.13 -25.31 -8.73
C TYR A 39 8.58 -25.21 -7.27
N LYS A 40 7.63 -25.01 -6.35
CA LYS A 40 7.89 -25.05 -4.90
C LYS A 40 7.77 -26.49 -4.46
N PHE A 41 8.75 -27.01 -3.72
CA PHE A 41 8.74 -28.40 -3.26
C PHE A 41 9.19 -28.48 -1.80
N ASP A 42 8.83 -29.60 -1.16
CA ASP A 42 9.46 -30.02 0.08
C ASP A 42 10.67 -30.89 -0.24
N MET A 43 11.82 -30.55 0.35
CA MET A 43 13.09 -31.19 0.01
C MET A 43 13.13 -32.66 0.41
N TYR A 44 12.54 -33.01 1.55
CA TYR A 44 12.45 -34.40 2.00
C TYR A 44 11.61 -35.22 1.03
N SER A 45 10.45 -34.69 0.64
CA SER A 45 9.52 -35.34 -0.28
C SER A 45 10.13 -35.63 -1.66
N ILE A 46 10.94 -34.72 -2.20
CA ILE A 46 11.61 -34.97 -3.50
C ILE A 46 12.81 -35.91 -3.34
N TYR A 47 13.53 -35.88 -2.21
CA TYR A 47 14.67 -36.74 -1.94
C TYR A 47 14.27 -38.22 -1.92
N ASP A 48 13.14 -38.56 -1.29
CA ASP A 48 12.67 -39.94 -1.20
C ASP A 48 12.28 -40.55 -2.56
N LYS A 49 11.99 -39.71 -3.55
CA LYS A 49 11.64 -40.12 -4.92
C LYS A 49 12.83 -40.13 -5.88
N MET A 50 14.00 -39.69 -5.42
CA MET A 50 15.25 -39.80 -6.19
C MET A 50 15.73 -41.26 -6.20
N SER A 51 16.43 -41.64 -7.26
CA SER A 51 17.18 -42.89 -7.31
C SER A 51 18.34 -42.88 -6.31
N SER A 52 18.84 -44.06 -5.93
CA SER A 52 19.96 -44.18 -4.98
C SER A 52 21.24 -43.48 -5.45
N GLU A 53 21.45 -43.35 -6.76
CA GLU A 53 22.59 -42.61 -7.33
C GLU A 53 22.38 -41.09 -7.19
N GLU A 54 21.19 -40.59 -7.51
CA GLU A 54 20.82 -39.18 -7.35
C GLU A 54 20.91 -38.74 -5.88
N GLN A 55 20.42 -39.56 -4.95
CA GLN A 55 20.52 -39.31 -3.51
C GLN A 55 21.98 -39.19 -3.04
N LYS A 56 22.86 -40.10 -3.47
CA LYS A 56 24.30 -40.03 -3.17
C LYS A 56 24.93 -38.75 -3.73
N ASN A 57 24.62 -38.41 -4.98
CA ASN A 57 25.11 -37.20 -5.63
C ASN A 57 24.63 -35.92 -4.93
N PHE A 58 23.38 -35.90 -4.48
CA PHE A 58 22.80 -34.79 -3.72
C PHE A 58 23.48 -34.62 -2.36
N ILE A 59 23.64 -35.70 -1.58
CA ILE A 59 24.34 -35.67 -0.29
C ILE A 59 25.77 -35.13 -0.46
N ASN A 60 26.49 -35.61 -1.48
CA ASN A 60 27.84 -35.13 -1.79
C ASN A 60 27.87 -33.64 -2.17
N THR A 61 26.78 -33.10 -2.71
CA THR A 61 26.65 -31.68 -3.03
C THR A 61 26.38 -30.85 -1.77
N ILE A 62 25.52 -31.31 -0.86
CA ILE A 62 25.25 -30.64 0.43
C ILE A 62 26.52 -30.55 1.28
N LYS A 63 27.31 -31.64 1.34
CA LYS A 63 28.57 -31.70 2.11
C LYS A 63 29.62 -30.67 1.71
N LYS A 64 29.48 -30.02 0.54
CA LYS A 64 30.38 -28.96 0.07
C LYS A 64 30.06 -27.57 0.67
N GLU A 65 29.08 -27.47 1.58
CA GLU A 65 28.73 -26.29 2.40
C GLU A 65 28.55 -24.97 1.62
N ASN A 66 28.02 -25.04 0.40
CA ASN A 66 27.74 -23.85 -0.40
C ASN A 66 26.31 -23.91 -0.98
N PHE A 67 25.43 -23.03 -0.48
CA PHE A 67 24.05 -22.88 -0.96
C PHE A 67 23.94 -22.67 -2.46
N VAL A 68 24.95 -22.06 -3.09
CA VAL A 68 25.00 -21.89 -4.55
C VAL A 68 25.13 -23.23 -5.28
N HIS A 69 25.86 -24.20 -4.72
CA HIS A 69 25.97 -25.52 -5.33
C HIS A 69 24.67 -26.32 -5.21
N ILE A 70 23.97 -26.19 -4.08
CA ILE A 70 22.66 -26.82 -3.87
C ILE A 70 21.66 -26.30 -4.91
N ARG A 71 21.49 -24.96 -5.06
CA ARG A 71 20.56 -24.39 -6.05
C ARG A 71 20.90 -24.80 -7.49
N SER A 72 22.17 -24.79 -7.87
CA SER A 72 22.60 -25.14 -9.22
C SER A 72 22.41 -26.61 -9.51
N TRP A 73 22.57 -27.47 -8.50
CA TRP A 73 22.27 -28.90 -8.62
C TRP A 73 20.78 -29.13 -8.80
N ILE A 74 19.92 -28.52 -7.97
CA ILE A 74 18.45 -28.62 -8.09
C ILE A 74 18.02 -28.18 -9.49
N TYR A 75 18.46 -27.00 -9.94
CA TYR A 75 18.07 -26.48 -11.24
C TYR A 75 18.45 -27.42 -12.40
N LYS A 76 19.63 -28.04 -12.35
CA LYS A 76 20.05 -28.98 -13.39
C LYS A 76 19.24 -30.28 -13.34
N ASN A 77 19.09 -30.86 -12.15
CA ASN A 77 18.63 -32.24 -12.01
C ASN A 77 17.14 -32.39 -11.71
N TYR A 78 16.44 -31.34 -11.24
CA TYR A 78 15.03 -31.43 -10.86
C TYR A 78 14.16 -32.02 -11.96
N ASP A 79 13.41 -33.05 -11.59
CA ASP A 79 12.42 -33.71 -12.44
C ASP A 79 11.03 -33.53 -11.83
N GLU A 80 10.06 -33.09 -12.64
CA GLU A 80 8.68 -32.84 -12.20
C GLU A 80 8.03 -34.11 -11.61
N LYS A 81 8.51 -35.32 -11.99
CA LYS A 81 8.04 -36.60 -11.42
C LYS A 81 8.36 -36.76 -9.93
N TRP A 82 9.36 -36.06 -9.42
CA TRP A 82 9.63 -36.01 -7.97
C TRP A 82 8.53 -35.25 -7.21
N GLY A 83 7.72 -34.48 -7.93
CA GLY A 83 6.59 -33.75 -7.38
C GLY A 83 6.95 -32.33 -6.93
N TYR A 84 5.91 -31.61 -6.54
CA TYR A 84 5.95 -30.25 -6.05
C TYR A 84 4.73 -30.00 -5.15
N ILE A 85 4.82 -29.01 -4.27
CA ILE A 85 3.71 -28.52 -3.45
C ILE A 85 2.77 -27.69 -4.32
N TYR A 86 3.33 -26.73 -5.05
CA TYR A 86 2.60 -25.96 -6.05
C TYR A 86 3.52 -25.48 -7.18
N LYS A 87 2.90 -25.13 -8.30
CA LYS A 87 3.55 -24.59 -9.50
C LYS A 87 2.91 -23.27 -9.86
N GLU A 88 3.72 -22.25 -10.11
CA GLU A 88 3.24 -20.89 -10.40
C GLU A 88 4.00 -20.30 -11.59
N LYS A 89 3.33 -19.46 -12.40
CA LYS A 89 3.99 -18.79 -13.53
C LYS A 89 5.03 -17.79 -13.02
N VAL A 90 6.15 -17.67 -13.71
CA VAL A 90 7.15 -16.61 -13.43
C VAL A 90 7.16 -15.57 -14.53
N SER A 91 7.46 -14.32 -14.18
CA SER A 91 7.75 -13.31 -15.20
C SER A 91 9.08 -13.61 -15.90
N GLU A 92 9.21 -13.13 -17.14
CA GLU A 92 10.45 -13.31 -17.89
C GLU A 92 11.64 -12.61 -17.22
N ASP A 93 11.40 -11.47 -16.55
CA ASP A 93 12.44 -10.77 -15.78
C ASP A 93 12.90 -11.58 -14.57
N PHE A 94 11.97 -12.21 -13.83
CA PHE A 94 12.33 -13.11 -12.74
C PHE A 94 13.12 -14.32 -13.23
N LYS A 95 12.68 -14.93 -14.33
CA LYS A 95 13.36 -16.05 -14.96
C LYS A 95 14.79 -15.71 -15.38
N LYS A 96 15.00 -14.55 -16.02
CA LYS A 96 16.35 -14.07 -16.38
C LYS A 96 17.23 -13.91 -15.15
N LEU A 97 16.76 -13.22 -14.12
CA LEU A 97 17.50 -13.04 -12.86
C LEU A 97 17.84 -14.38 -12.21
N TYR A 98 16.89 -15.32 -12.18
CA TYR A 98 17.09 -16.64 -11.62
C TYR A 98 18.19 -17.39 -12.38
N CYS A 99 18.11 -17.46 -13.71
CA CYS A 99 19.12 -18.11 -14.54
C CYS A 99 20.50 -17.49 -14.39
N GLU A 100 20.62 -16.16 -14.42
CA GLU A 100 21.88 -15.44 -14.22
C GLU A 100 22.53 -15.82 -12.89
N LYS A 101 21.76 -15.85 -11.81
CA LYS A 101 22.28 -16.17 -10.48
C LYS A 101 22.59 -17.65 -10.35
N VAL A 102 21.72 -18.54 -10.81
CA VAL A 102 21.92 -19.99 -10.68
C VAL A 102 23.10 -20.50 -11.53
N THR A 103 23.44 -19.83 -12.63
CA THR A 103 24.54 -20.22 -13.54
C THR A 103 25.83 -19.37 -13.41
N GLY A 104 25.78 -18.21 -12.76
CA GLY A 104 26.88 -17.24 -12.70
C GLY A 104 28.08 -17.67 -11.84
N LYS A 105 29.27 -17.14 -12.15
CA LYS A 105 30.47 -17.26 -11.30
C LYS A 105 30.21 -16.58 -9.95
N VAL A 106 30.31 -17.37 -8.87
CA VAL A 106 30.13 -16.96 -7.47
C VAL A 106 30.89 -15.67 -7.17
N LYS A 107 30.22 -14.52 -7.14
CA LYS A 107 30.76 -13.33 -6.48
C LYS A 107 30.48 -13.48 -4.98
N GLN A 108 31.53 -13.37 -4.15
CA GLN A 108 31.53 -13.69 -2.72
C GLN A 108 30.54 -12.88 -1.84
N ASN A 109 29.80 -11.90 -2.39
CA ASN A 109 28.88 -11.03 -1.66
C ASN A 109 27.38 -11.24 -2.00
N GLU A 110 26.98 -12.34 -2.65
CA GLU A 110 25.60 -12.59 -3.11
C GLU A 110 24.64 -13.18 -2.04
N GLY A 111 24.95 -13.03 -0.76
CA GLY A 111 24.25 -13.69 0.36
C GLY A 111 22.77 -13.35 0.58
N ASN A 112 22.04 -12.77 -0.38
CA ASN A 112 20.62 -12.41 -0.15
C ASN A 112 19.70 -12.35 -1.40
N GLN A 113 19.99 -13.08 -2.49
CA GLN A 113 19.59 -12.60 -3.83
C GLN A 113 18.40 -13.26 -4.57
N LEU A 114 17.70 -14.26 -4.01
CA LEU A 114 16.58 -14.93 -4.69
C LEU A 114 15.42 -15.33 -3.74
N LYS A 115 15.30 -14.68 -2.58
CA LYS A 115 14.14 -14.88 -1.71
C LYS A 115 12.89 -14.30 -2.36
N ILE A 116 11.79 -15.04 -2.30
CA ILE A 116 10.50 -14.60 -2.84
C ILE A 116 9.57 -14.34 -1.66
N ALA A 117 9.10 -13.11 -1.49
CA ALA A 117 8.14 -12.83 -0.44
C ALA A 117 6.80 -13.50 -0.78
N LYS A 118 6.31 -14.36 0.13
CA LYS A 118 5.10 -15.15 -0.11
C LYS A 118 3.85 -14.30 -0.08
N PHE A 119 2.89 -14.66 -0.91
CA PHE A 119 1.52 -14.18 -0.78
C PHE A 119 0.85 -14.87 0.41
N ILE A 120 -0.14 -14.23 1.03
CA ILE A 120 -0.86 -14.83 2.15
C ILE A 120 -1.70 -16.03 1.69
N GLU A 121 -1.59 -17.13 2.44
CA GLU A 121 -2.26 -18.39 2.14
C GLU A 121 -2.69 -19.09 3.42
N GLU A 122 -3.70 -19.96 3.28
CA GLU A 122 -4.11 -20.95 4.25
C GLU A 122 -3.91 -22.35 3.67
N GLN A 123 -4.20 -23.40 4.43
CA GLN A 123 -4.12 -24.78 3.93
C GLN A 123 -4.94 -24.99 2.64
N SER A 124 -6.05 -24.26 2.50
CA SER A 124 -6.90 -24.31 1.30
C SER A 124 -6.38 -23.50 0.11
N GLY A 125 -5.28 -22.75 0.27
CA GLY A 125 -4.65 -21.96 -0.79
C GLY A 125 -4.60 -20.45 -0.52
N LYS A 126 -4.22 -19.70 -1.55
CA LYS A 126 -4.02 -18.24 -1.48
C LYS A 126 -5.35 -17.50 -1.44
N TYR A 127 -5.44 -16.46 -0.61
CA TYR A 127 -6.67 -15.68 -0.43
C TYR A 127 -6.38 -14.21 -0.11
N ILE A 128 -7.38 -13.33 -0.23
CA ILE A 128 -7.29 -11.95 0.26
C ILE A 128 -7.99 -11.85 1.62
N PRO A 129 -7.31 -11.36 2.66
CA PRO A 129 -7.95 -11.17 3.95
C PRO A 129 -9.04 -10.10 3.91
N GLY A 130 -10.18 -10.34 4.55
CA GLY A 130 -11.28 -9.38 4.65
C GLY A 130 -10.89 -8.09 5.36
N SER A 131 -9.86 -8.16 6.22
CA SER A 131 -9.22 -7.02 6.85
C SER A 131 -8.62 -6.02 5.84
N SER A 132 -8.22 -6.48 4.64
CA SER A 132 -7.70 -5.62 3.57
C SER A 132 -8.78 -4.70 3.00
N ILE A 133 -9.94 -5.27 2.64
CA ILE A 133 -11.10 -4.49 2.16
C ILE A 133 -11.60 -3.57 3.26
N LYS A 134 -11.74 -4.11 4.49
CA LYS A 134 -12.18 -3.35 5.66
C LYS A 134 -11.26 -2.17 5.94
N GLY A 135 -9.94 -2.36 5.83
CA GLY A 135 -8.94 -1.32 5.99
C GLY A 135 -9.11 -0.20 4.95
N ALA A 136 -9.24 -0.54 3.66
CA ALA A 136 -9.44 0.46 2.62
C ALA A 136 -10.74 1.26 2.78
N LEU A 137 -11.85 0.60 3.14
CA LEU A 137 -13.12 1.25 3.46
C LEU A 137 -13.00 2.17 4.68
N ARG A 138 -12.33 1.72 5.74
CA ARG A 138 -12.07 2.51 6.94
C ARG A 138 -11.31 3.77 6.63
N THR A 139 -10.26 3.63 5.86
CA THR A 139 -9.41 4.73 5.44
C THR A 139 -10.20 5.73 4.58
N ALA A 140 -11.09 5.26 3.71
CA ALA A 140 -12.00 6.13 2.96
C ALA A 140 -13.01 6.86 3.85
N TYR A 141 -13.61 6.17 4.81
CA TYR A 141 -14.55 6.78 5.75
C TYR A 141 -13.90 7.86 6.60
N ILE A 142 -12.72 7.59 7.17
CA ILE A 142 -11.94 8.58 7.94
C ILE A 142 -11.66 9.81 7.07
N TYR A 143 -11.25 9.61 5.81
CA TYR A 143 -11.02 10.69 4.86
C TYR A 143 -12.24 11.59 4.68
N GLU A 144 -13.42 11.01 4.43
CA GLU A 144 -14.65 11.77 4.26
C GLU A 144 -15.06 12.51 5.53
N GLU A 145 -14.90 11.88 6.71
CA GLU A 145 -15.21 12.53 7.98
C GLU A 145 -14.33 13.75 8.22
N ILE A 146 -13.07 13.71 7.80
CA ILE A 146 -12.18 14.87 7.91
C ILE A 146 -12.59 15.97 6.93
N LEU A 147 -12.95 15.64 5.69
CA LEU A 147 -13.47 16.63 4.74
C LEU A 147 -14.72 17.35 5.26
N LYS A 148 -15.62 16.63 5.95
CA LYS A 148 -16.80 17.25 6.58
C LYS A 148 -16.42 18.23 7.69
N LEU A 149 -15.33 17.99 8.42
CA LEU A 149 -14.81 18.95 9.38
C LEU A 149 -14.32 20.21 8.67
N TYR A 150 -13.60 20.07 7.55
CA TYR A 150 -13.14 21.21 6.75
C TYR A 150 -14.30 22.03 6.16
N LYS A 151 -15.37 21.39 5.68
CA LYS A 151 -16.53 22.03 5.02
C LYS A 151 -17.61 22.58 5.97
N ASN A 152 -17.40 22.54 7.28
CA ASN A 152 -18.36 23.11 8.21
C ASN A 152 -18.25 24.65 8.12
N GLN A 153 -19.29 25.38 7.69
CA GLN A 153 -19.26 26.84 7.43
C GLN A 153 -18.64 27.71 8.56
N ARG A 154 -18.72 27.28 9.83
CA ARG A 154 -18.02 27.93 10.95
C ARG A 154 -16.50 27.76 10.89
N LEU A 155 -16.05 26.58 10.46
CA LEU A 155 -14.65 26.25 10.22
C LEU A 155 -14.19 26.75 8.85
N GLU A 156 -15.07 26.88 7.86
CA GLU A 156 -14.77 27.40 6.52
C GLU A 156 -14.41 28.88 6.56
N LYS A 157 -15.11 29.71 7.35
CA LYS A 157 -14.68 31.12 7.60
C LYS A 157 -13.33 31.21 8.31
N ILE A 158 -13.11 30.36 9.32
CA ILE A 158 -11.83 30.29 10.05
C ILE A 158 -10.73 29.74 9.13
N TYR A 159 -11.06 28.79 8.26
CA TYR A 159 -10.16 28.16 7.30
C TYR A 159 -9.93 29.02 6.06
N GLU A 160 -10.84 29.92 5.70
CA GLU A 160 -10.70 30.94 4.66
C GLU A 160 -9.92 32.14 5.18
N GLU A 161 -10.11 32.59 6.43
CA GLU A 161 -9.19 33.50 7.14
C GLU A 161 -7.78 32.88 7.28
N TYR A 162 -7.71 31.55 7.42
CA TYR A 162 -6.47 30.77 7.44
C TYR A 162 -5.87 30.60 6.03
N ASN A 163 -6.68 30.33 5.00
CA ASN A 163 -6.24 30.08 3.61
C ASN A 163 -5.95 31.34 2.80
N SER A 164 -6.64 32.45 3.08
CA SER A 164 -6.33 33.76 2.48
C SER A 164 -4.92 34.22 2.86
N THR A 165 -4.34 33.61 3.89
CA THR A 165 -3.02 33.95 4.42
C THR A 165 -1.97 32.86 4.09
N ILE A 166 -2.36 31.58 3.94
CA ILE A 166 -1.44 30.43 3.80
C ILE A 166 -0.72 30.29 2.45
N LYS A 167 -1.12 30.98 1.38
CA LYS A 167 -0.39 30.84 0.12
C LYS A 167 1.07 31.31 0.19
N ASN A 168 1.47 32.10 1.21
CA ASN A 168 2.82 32.67 1.35
C ASN A 168 3.38 32.79 2.80
N ILE A 169 2.80 32.11 3.80
CA ILE A 169 3.25 32.25 5.20
C ILE A 169 4.52 31.42 5.51
N GLU A 170 5.47 32.02 6.23
CA GLU A 170 6.63 31.32 6.82
C GLU A 170 6.24 30.47 8.07
N TYR A 171 7.03 29.44 8.38
CA TYR A 171 6.70 28.40 9.36
C TYR A 171 6.42 28.93 10.80
N GLU A 172 7.09 30.02 11.21
CA GLU A 172 6.85 30.66 12.51
C GLU A 172 5.42 31.23 12.64
N GLU A 173 4.93 31.93 11.61
CA GLU A 173 3.59 32.54 11.58
C GLU A 173 2.47 31.48 11.61
N PHE A 174 2.65 30.34 10.95
CA PHE A 174 1.71 29.21 10.99
C PHE A 174 1.59 28.60 12.40
N THR A 175 2.71 28.48 13.11
CA THR A 175 2.77 27.95 14.47
C THR A 175 2.00 28.88 15.41
N GLU A 176 2.26 30.19 15.32
CA GLU A 176 1.58 31.21 16.12
C GLU A 176 0.07 31.27 15.82
N ILE A 177 -0.35 31.28 14.55
CA ILE A 177 -1.77 31.30 14.17
C ILE A 177 -2.51 30.09 14.73
N THR A 178 -1.90 28.91 14.67
CA THR A 178 -2.61 27.70 15.08
C THR A 178 -2.56 27.47 16.58
N GLU A 179 -1.51 27.92 17.27
CA GLU A 179 -1.50 28.01 18.73
C GLU A 179 -2.54 29.02 19.23
N ASN A 180 -2.67 30.17 18.57
CA ASN A 180 -3.72 31.16 18.84
C ASN A 180 -5.12 30.61 18.56
N PHE A 181 -5.30 29.81 17.51
CA PHE A 181 -6.56 29.13 17.22
C PHE A 181 -6.90 28.07 18.28
N ILE A 182 -5.94 27.20 18.63
CA ILE A 182 -6.12 26.23 19.73
C ILE A 182 -6.51 26.98 21.00
N LYS A 183 -5.79 28.06 21.34
CA LYS A 183 -6.05 28.89 22.52
C LYS A 183 -7.48 29.45 22.51
N ARG A 184 -7.94 30.07 21.41
CA ARG A 184 -9.31 30.57 21.24
C ARG A 184 -10.36 29.45 21.37
N VAL A 185 -10.11 28.28 20.77
CA VAL A 185 -10.97 27.09 20.86
C VAL A 185 -11.03 26.53 22.28
N THR A 186 -9.92 26.54 23.01
CA THR A 186 -9.84 26.01 24.38
C THR A 186 -10.45 26.93 25.43
N GLU A 187 -10.44 28.25 25.20
CA GLU A 187 -10.86 29.27 26.16
C GLU A 187 -12.37 29.59 26.10
N ASN A 188 -13.02 29.58 24.93
CA ASN A 188 -14.36 30.20 24.80
C ASN A 188 -15.47 29.37 24.13
N ASP A 189 -15.21 28.19 23.56
CA ASP A 189 -16.24 27.43 22.84
C ASP A 189 -16.28 25.93 23.24
N LYS A 190 -17.29 25.57 24.05
CA LYS A 190 -17.54 24.18 24.50
C LYS A 190 -17.79 23.23 23.32
N GLU A 191 -18.34 23.70 22.21
CA GLU A 191 -18.54 22.88 21.01
C GLU A 191 -17.23 22.66 20.26
N LEU A 192 -16.34 23.65 20.17
CA LEU A 192 -15.08 23.50 19.44
C LEU A 192 -14.01 22.73 20.23
N LYS A 193 -14.08 22.75 21.56
CA LYS A 193 -13.18 21.99 22.46
C LYS A 193 -13.15 20.48 22.14
N LYS A 194 -14.22 19.92 21.58
CA LYS A 194 -14.27 18.51 21.14
C LYS A 194 -13.36 18.22 19.92
N TYR A 195 -12.91 19.24 19.21
CA TYR A 195 -12.04 19.13 18.03
C TYR A 195 -10.58 19.50 18.32
N GLU A 196 -10.24 19.96 19.52
CA GLU A 196 -8.89 20.42 19.89
C GLU A 196 -7.80 19.40 19.52
N ASN A 197 -8.01 18.14 19.90
CA ASN A 197 -7.06 17.06 19.60
C ASN A 197 -6.93 16.79 18.09
N ILE A 198 -8.02 16.93 17.34
CA ILE A 198 -8.02 16.75 15.89
C ILE A 198 -7.14 17.84 15.25
N PHE A 199 -7.31 19.10 15.65
CA PHE A 199 -6.50 20.23 15.15
C PHE A 199 -5.04 20.15 15.58
N ARG A 200 -4.74 19.77 16.83
CA ARG A 200 -3.37 19.52 17.30
C ARG A 200 -2.65 18.46 16.47
N VAL A 201 -3.36 17.40 16.07
CA VAL A 201 -2.76 16.37 15.22
C VAL A 201 -2.56 16.91 13.81
N LEU A 202 -3.56 17.56 13.20
CA LEU A 202 -3.45 18.18 11.88
C LEU A 202 -2.24 19.12 11.80
N LEU A 203 -2.01 19.93 12.82
CA LEU A 203 -0.84 20.78 12.98
C LEU A 203 0.50 20.03 12.88
N LEU A 204 0.64 18.96 13.65
CA LEU A 204 1.86 18.16 13.66
C LEU A 204 2.12 17.56 12.27
N LEU A 205 1.06 17.23 11.54
CA LEU A 205 1.15 16.67 10.19
C LEU A 205 1.51 17.73 9.15
N PHE A 206 1.00 18.96 9.30
CA PHE A 206 1.46 20.08 8.48
C PHE A 206 2.95 20.37 8.71
N LYS A 207 3.38 20.39 9.98
CA LYS A 207 4.79 20.56 10.37
C LYS A 207 5.68 19.44 9.82
N GLU A 208 5.21 18.20 9.82
CA GLU A 208 5.90 17.09 9.16
C GLU A 208 6.07 17.36 7.65
N ASN A 209 5.01 17.83 6.99
CA ASN A 209 5.03 18.12 5.55
C ASN A 209 6.05 19.22 5.20
N GLU A 210 6.14 20.27 6.01
CA GLU A 210 7.16 21.33 5.84
C GLU A 210 8.59 20.79 5.93
N TYR A 211 8.89 19.99 6.96
CA TYR A 211 10.21 19.35 7.06
C TYR A 211 10.51 18.42 5.88
N LEU A 212 9.49 17.75 5.33
CA LEU A 212 9.64 16.92 4.15
C LEU A 212 9.95 17.76 2.89
N LYS A 213 9.33 18.94 2.72
CA LYS A 213 9.67 19.89 1.64
C LYS A 213 11.10 20.40 1.75
N GLU A 214 11.54 20.70 2.97
CA GLU A 214 12.93 21.13 3.23
C GLU A 214 13.92 20.05 2.78
N ILE A 215 13.65 18.78 3.09
CA ILE A 215 14.46 17.65 2.60
C ILE A 215 14.47 17.57 1.07
N GLU A 216 13.33 17.77 0.40
CA GLU A 216 13.30 17.75 -1.07
C GLU A 216 14.09 18.89 -1.70
N LYS A 217 13.99 20.09 -1.12
CA LYS A 217 14.79 21.25 -1.55
C LYS A 217 16.28 20.96 -1.40
N LEU A 218 16.70 20.40 -0.26
CA LEU A 218 18.09 19.98 -0.03
C LEU A 218 18.56 18.92 -1.03
N LYS A 219 17.69 17.97 -1.41
CA LYS A 219 18.04 16.96 -2.42
C LYS A 219 18.27 17.56 -3.79
N LYS A 220 17.41 18.49 -4.22
CA LYS A 220 17.59 19.21 -5.49
C LYS A 220 18.87 20.05 -5.48
N GLU A 221 19.11 20.79 -4.40
CA GLU A 221 20.35 21.56 -4.23
C GLU A 221 21.60 20.67 -4.26
N LYS A 222 21.52 19.46 -3.68
CA LYS A 222 22.58 18.46 -3.73
C LYS A 222 22.82 17.97 -5.16
N GLU A 223 21.76 17.66 -5.91
CA GLU A 223 21.84 17.21 -7.31
C GLU A 223 22.49 18.29 -8.18
N THR A 224 22.02 19.54 -8.11
CA THR A 224 22.60 20.66 -8.86
C THR A 224 24.09 20.85 -8.56
N LYS A 225 24.50 20.83 -7.28
CA LYS A 225 25.91 20.96 -6.91
C LYS A 225 26.77 19.79 -7.36
N LEU A 226 26.21 18.58 -7.38
CA LEU A 226 26.91 17.41 -7.90
C LEU A 226 27.09 17.49 -9.42
N GLU A 227 26.11 18.02 -10.15
CA GLU A 227 26.18 18.28 -11.59
C GLU A 227 27.24 19.34 -11.93
N GLU A 228 27.28 20.45 -11.20
CA GLU A 228 28.28 21.52 -11.37
C GLU A 228 29.73 20.99 -11.27
N ILE A 229 29.96 20.03 -10.38
CA ILE A 229 31.28 19.41 -10.15
C ILE A 229 31.64 18.36 -11.21
N GLN A 230 30.70 17.90 -12.04
CA GLN A 230 31.01 16.94 -13.10
C GLN A 230 31.99 17.50 -14.15
N ASN A 231 32.07 18.83 -14.25
CA ASN A 231 32.95 19.55 -15.17
C ASN A 231 34.39 19.75 -14.66
N GLU A 232 34.70 19.32 -13.42
CA GLU A 232 36.04 19.41 -12.84
C GLU A 232 37.01 18.42 -13.53
N LYS A 233 38.11 18.93 -14.10
CA LYS A 233 39.08 18.15 -14.87
C LYS A 233 40.01 17.29 -14.00
N ASP A 234 40.28 17.72 -12.77
CA ASP A 234 41.11 16.98 -11.83
C ASP A 234 40.28 15.92 -11.08
N PHE A 235 40.57 14.65 -11.39
CA PHE A 235 39.88 13.50 -10.82
C PHE A 235 39.97 13.42 -9.28
N LYS A 236 41.12 13.76 -8.69
CA LYS A 236 41.34 13.62 -7.25
C LYS A 236 40.57 14.70 -6.48
N ASN A 237 40.64 15.94 -6.97
CA ASN A 237 39.89 17.07 -6.41
C ASN A 237 38.37 16.91 -6.61
N ARG A 238 37.93 16.39 -7.76
CA ARG A 238 36.52 16.08 -8.02
C ARG A 238 35.96 15.08 -7.01
N LYS A 239 36.69 13.98 -6.74
CA LYS A 239 36.25 12.95 -5.80
C LYS A 239 36.08 13.52 -4.38
N LEU A 240 37.04 14.33 -3.93
CA LEU A 240 37.03 14.94 -2.60
C LEU A 240 35.86 15.92 -2.42
N LYS A 241 35.63 16.81 -3.40
CA LYS A 241 34.48 17.74 -3.39
C LYS A 241 33.13 17.01 -3.39
N ILE A 242 33.00 15.93 -4.15
CA ILE A 242 31.78 15.09 -4.17
C ILE A 242 31.52 14.51 -2.77
N GLU A 243 32.55 14.02 -2.10
CA GLU A 243 32.44 13.41 -0.78
C GLU A 243 32.07 14.44 0.30
N GLU A 244 32.68 15.62 0.27
CA GLU A 244 32.33 16.74 1.16
C GLU A 244 30.86 17.18 1.01
N ILE A 245 30.38 17.31 -0.23
CA ILE A 245 28.98 17.64 -0.51
C ILE A 245 28.06 16.53 -0.01
N LYS A 246 28.37 15.27 -0.33
CA LYS A 246 27.56 14.14 0.17
C LYS A 246 27.46 14.17 1.69
N ASN A 247 28.57 14.36 2.40
CA ASN A 247 28.59 14.40 3.86
C ASN A 247 27.80 15.59 4.41
N LYS A 248 28.02 16.81 3.89
CA LYS A 248 27.32 18.02 4.33
C LYS A 248 25.80 17.92 4.18
N PHE A 249 25.32 17.43 3.03
CA PHE A 249 23.88 17.26 2.80
C PHE A 249 23.29 16.10 3.61
N THR A 250 24.06 15.03 3.83
CA THR A 250 23.62 13.90 4.68
C THR A 250 23.41 14.33 6.13
N GLU A 251 24.30 15.15 6.69
CA GLU A 251 24.15 15.65 8.06
C GLU A 251 22.93 16.58 8.20
N LYS A 252 22.71 17.48 7.24
CA LYS A 252 21.49 18.32 7.21
C LYS A 252 20.21 17.50 7.12
N GLU A 253 20.18 16.48 6.25
CA GLU A 253 19.03 15.57 6.15
C GLU A 253 18.77 14.83 7.47
N LYS A 254 19.81 14.36 8.17
CA LYS A 254 19.68 13.70 9.47
C LYS A 254 19.08 14.62 10.53
N GLU A 255 19.49 15.89 10.56
CA GLU A 255 18.97 16.87 11.52
C GLU A 255 17.45 17.09 11.33
N ILE A 256 17.00 17.29 10.10
CA ILE A 256 15.58 17.47 9.78
C ILE A 256 14.78 16.20 10.10
N LYS A 257 15.32 15.02 9.79
CA LYS A 257 14.67 13.74 10.17
C LYS A 257 14.54 13.57 11.67
N LYS A 258 15.51 14.05 12.46
CA LYS A 258 15.41 14.08 13.93
C LYS A 258 14.27 15.00 14.38
N LYS A 259 14.09 16.17 13.75
CA LYS A 259 12.94 17.05 13.99
C LYS A 259 11.61 16.35 13.70
N ILE A 260 11.50 15.61 12.59
CA ILE A 260 10.31 14.79 12.25
C ILE A 260 10.06 13.71 13.31
N LEU A 261 11.10 12.97 13.72
CA LEU A 261 10.98 11.90 14.72
C LEU A 261 10.44 12.44 16.06
N ASN A 262 10.89 13.63 16.44
CA ASN A 262 10.47 14.30 17.68
C ASN A 262 8.99 14.73 17.68
N LEU A 263 8.33 14.81 16.51
CA LEU A 263 6.89 15.13 16.43
C LEU A 263 5.98 14.02 17.00
N ASN A 264 6.53 12.82 17.28
CA ASN A 264 5.80 11.67 17.87
C ASN A 264 4.47 11.34 17.15
N LEU A 265 4.48 11.44 15.82
CA LEU A 265 3.30 11.35 14.98
C LEU A 265 2.56 10.02 15.09
N LYS A 266 3.26 8.92 15.42
CA LYS A 266 2.62 7.61 15.60
C LYS A 266 1.59 7.62 16.73
N LYS A 267 1.88 8.33 17.82
CA LYS A 267 0.97 8.50 18.97
C LYS A 267 -0.18 9.44 18.60
N SER A 268 0.12 10.51 17.89
CA SER A 268 -0.83 11.50 17.37
C SER A 268 -1.83 10.90 16.37
N LYS A 269 -1.36 10.10 15.39
CA LYS A 269 -2.19 9.39 14.40
C LYS A 269 -3.20 8.44 15.07
N LYS A 270 -2.76 7.68 16.07
CA LYS A 270 -3.64 6.78 16.85
C LYS A 270 -4.70 7.53 17.64
N LEU A 271 -4.34 8.70 18.19
CA LEU A 271 -5.30 9.57 18.89
C LEU A 271 -6.31 10.15 17.90
N PHE A 272 -5.83 10.67 16.78
CA PHE A 272 -6.64 11.25 15.72
C PHE A 272 -7.68 10.27 15.18
N GLU A 273 -7.27 9.05 14.84
CA GLU A 273 -8.19 8.01 14.39
C GLU A 273 -9.27 7.72 15.45
N ALA A 274 -8.88 7.66 16.73
CA ALA A 274 -9.82 7.44 17.83
C ALA A 274 -10.81 8.59 18.01
N GLU A 275 -10.38 9.85 17.84
CA GLU A 275 -11.25 11.02 17.91
C GLU A 275 -12.21 11.07 16.71
N ILE A 276 -11.71 10.88 15.49
CA ILE A 276 -12.55 10.84 14.28
C ILE A 276 -13.60 9.75 14.38
N LEU A 277 -13.25 8.57 14.89
CA LEU A 277 -14.19 7.46 15.03
C LEU A 277 -15.05 7.52 16.30
N LYS A 278 -14.86 8.54 17.15
CA LYS A 278 -15.50 8.68 18.47
C LYS A 278 -15.33 7.44 19.36
N ALA A 279 -14.16 6.85 19.29
CA ALA A 279 -13.84 5.58 19.94
C ALA A 279 -12.61 5.73 20.84
N ARG A 280 -12.54 6.79 21.64
CA ARG A 280 -11.40 7.04 22.56
C ARG A 280 -11.47 6.17 23.82
N LYS A 281 -10.31 5.70 24.30
CA LYS A 281 -10.16 5.05 25.62
C LYS A 281 -10.46 6.03 26.76
N LYS A 282 -11.11 5.55 27.83
CA LYS A 282 -11.49 6.39 28.98
C LYS A 282 -10.35 6.56 29.99
N ASP A 283 -9.44 5.59 30.05
CA ASP A 283 -8.52 5.37 31.17
C ASP A 283 -7.27 6.28 31.15
N GLY A 284 -7.35 7.45 30.51
CA GLY A 284 -6.18 8.33 30.26
C GLY A 284 -5.15 7.78 29.26
N LYS A 285 -5.25 6.49 28.88
CA LYS A 285 -4.42 5.85 27.84
C LYS A 285 -4.77 6.39 26.45
N LEU A 286 -3.76 6.78 25.69
CA LEU A 286 -3.93 7.30 24.34
C LEU A 286 -4.25 6.20 23.33
N GLY A 287 -5.24 6.46 22.47
CA GLY A 287 -5.59 5.62 21.33
C GLY A 287 -7.04 5.14 21.30
N LEU A 288 -7.28 4.23 20.36
CA LEU A 288 -8.59 3.67 20.02
C LEU A 288 -9.03 2.60 21.03
N GLU A 289 -10.25 2.72 21.55
CA GLU A 289 -10.99 1.71 22.30
C GLU A 289 -11.71 0.80 21.32
N PRO A 290 -11.25 -0.45 21.13
CA PRO A 290 -11.85 -1.35 20.15
C PRO A 290 -13.35 -1.52 20.36
N LYS A 291 -13.84 -1.61 21.61
CA LYS A 291 -15.27 -1.82 21.88
C LYS A 291 -16.17 -0.71 21.32
N LYS A 292 -15.67 0.53 21.28
CA LYS A 292 -16.40 1.70 20.77
C LYS A 292 -16.24 1.91 19.27
N ASP A 293 -15.35 1.16 18.62
CA ASP A 293 -15.04 1.34 17.20
C ASP A 293 -16.26 0.98 16.33
N PRO A 294 -16.78 1.94 15.54
CA PRO A 294 -17.95 1.70 14.70
C PRO A 294 -17.69 0.65 13.60
N PHE A 295 -16.44 0.40 13.21
CA PHE A 295 -16.10 -0.67 12.27
C PHE A 295 -16.25 -2.08 12.87
N ARG A 296 -16.48 -2.23 14.18
CA ARG A 296 -16.99 -3.51 14.72
C ARG A 296 -18.32 -3.90 14.08
N MET A 297 -19.07 -2.93 13.59
CA MET A 297 -20.33 -3.17 12.92
C MET A 297 -20.19 -3.65 11.47
N LEU A 298 -18.97 -3.77 10.95
CA LEU A 298 -18.70 -4.26 9.61
C LEU A 298 -17.92 -5.57 9.72
N LYS A 299 -18.51 -6.67 9.26
CA LYS A 299 -17.81 -7.93 9.08
C LYS A 299 -17.61 -8.15 7.58
N ILE A 300 -16.38 -8.45 7.20
CA ILE A 300 -16.02 -8.88 5.85
C ILE A 300 -15.24 -10.18 6.06
N THR A 301 -15.68 -11.26 5.44
CA THR A 301 -14.96 -12.54 5.48
C THR A 301 -13.66 -12.41 4.71
N ASP A 302 -12.76 -13.36 4.90
CA ASP A 302 -11.70 -13.59 3.93
C ASP A 302 -12.30 -14.01 2.58
N SER A 303 -11.54 -13.87 1.50
CA SER A 303 -12.03 -14.29 0.18
C SER A 303 -12.16 -15.81 0.08
N ASN A 304 -12.80 -16.29 -0.98
CA ASN A 304 -12.56 -17.66 -1.44
C ASN A 304 -11.06 -17.87 -1.73
N THR A 305 -10.64 -19.14 -1.74
CA THR A 305 -9.37 -19.53 -2.34
C THR A 305 -9.34 -19.07 -3.79
N ILE A 306 -8.23 -18.48 -4.20
CA ILE A 306 -8.00 -17.97 -5.54
C ILE A 306 -7.11 -18.97 -6.30
N ASP A 307 -7.51 -19.30 -7.52
CA ASP A 307 -6.77 -20.25 -8.36
C ASP A 307 -5.36 -19.73 -8.69
N LEU A 308 -4.37 -20.63 -8.58
CA LEU A 308 -2.95 -20.32 -8.80
C LEU A 308 -2.64 -19.78 -10.20
N GLU A 309 -3.49 -20.04 -11.20
CA GLU A 309 -3.35 -19.46 -12.55
C GLU A 309 -3.46 -17.92 -12.57
N ASN A 310 -4.12 -17.34 -11.57
CA ASN A 310 -4.24 -15.90 -11.39
C ASN A 310 -3.01 -15.29 -10.69
N PHE A 311 -2.06 -16.11 -10.24
CA PHE A 311 -0.83 -15.64 -9.61
C PHE A 311 0.37 -15.71 -10.56
N LYS A 312 1.36 -14.87 -10.29
CA LYS A 312 2.68 -14.98 -10.91
C LYS A 312 3.75 -14.52 -9.92
N VAL A 313 4.96 -15.03 -10.09
CA VAL A 313 6.15 -14.51 -9.41
C VAL A 313 6.80 -13.43 -10.27
N VAL A 314 7.01 -12.26 -9.69
CA VAL A 314 7.67 -11.11 -10.35
C VAL A 314 8.86 -10.61 -9.56
N ILE A 315 9.70 -9.82 -10.22
CA ILE A 315 10.63 -8.90 -9.55
C ILE A 315 10.01 -7.51 -9.61
N GLU A 316 9.81 -6.90 -8.45
CA GLU A 316 9.43 -5.49 -8.39
C GLU A 316 10.52 -4.63 -7.78
N LYS A 317 10.63 -3.41 -8.28
CA LYS A 317 11.53 -2.39 -7.74
C LYS A 317 10.87 -1.77 -6.50
N ALA A 318 11.27 -2.24 -5.33
CA ALA A 318 10.79 -1.67 -4.09
C ALA A 318 11.69 -0.53 -3.64
N ASN A 319 11.09 0.64 -3.45
CA ASN A 319 11.70 1.73 -2.70
C ASN A 319 11.60 1.41 -1.19
N LEU A 320 12.57 0.64 -0.68
CA LEU A 320 12.69 0.31 0.74
C LEU A 320 13.32 1.49 1.50
N LYS A 321 12.76 1.82 2.67
CA LYS A 321 13.26 2.84 3.59
C LYS A 321 14.49 2.36 4.42
N GLN A 322 15.09 1.22 4.12
CA GLN A 322 15.86 0.49 5.14
C GLN A 322 17.33 0.86 5.30
N ASN A 323 17.94 1.71 4.47
CA ASN A 323 19.16 2.42 4.85
C ASN A 323 19.30 3.71 4.03
N GLU A 324 19.44 4.83 4.72
CA GLU A 324 19.25 6.17 4.17
C GLU A 324 20.47 6.77 3.45
N SER A 325 21.45 5.94 3.10
CA SER A 325 22.69 6.37 2.44
C SER A 325 22.74 6.06 0.94
N SER A 326 21.77 5.33 0.40
CA SER A 326 21.70 5.06 -1.04
C SER A 326 20.27 5.14 -1.58
N ASN A 327 20.11 5.75 -2.75
CA ASN A 327 18.90 5.61 -3.59
C ASN A 327 18.86 4.21 -4.22
N ASP A 328 19.17 3.16 -3.44
CA ASP A 328 19.22 1.80 -3.97
C ASP A 328 17.78 1.27 -4.05
N THR A 329 17.29 1.19 -5.29
CA THR A 329 16.12 0.38 -5.60
C THR A 329 16.52 -1.08 -5.41
N ILE A 330 15.87 -1.76 -4.47
CA ILE A 330 16.10 -3.19 -4.26
C ILE A 330 15.07 -3.94 -5.09
N ASN A 331 15.56 -4.83 -5.94
CA ASN A 331 14.74 -5.81 -6.63
C ASN A 331 14.23 -6.82 -5.59
N ILE A 332 12.92 -6.85 -5.35
CA ILE A 332 12.27 -7.81 -4.47
C ILE A 332 11.47 -8.77 -5.34
N ALA A 333 11.68 -10.08 -5.16
CA ALA A 333 10.82 -11.07 -5.78
C ALA A 333 9.56 -11.27 -4.93
N LEU A 334 8.39 -11.29 -5.58
CA LEU A 334 7.09 -11.34 -4.91
C LEU A 334 6.19 -12.34 -5.63
N GLU A 335 5.45 -13.15 -4.87
CA GLU A 335 4.24 -13.82 -5.38
C GLU A 335 3.09 -12.81 -5.39
N ILE A 336 2.46 -12.58 -6.54
CA ILE A 336 1.44 -11.55 -6.67
C ILE A 336 0.19 -12.06 -7.38
N LEU A 337 -0.96 -11.46 -7.05
CA LEU A 337 -2.19 -11.62 -7.80
C LEU A 337 -2.14 -10.71 -9.04
N ASN A 338 -2.33 -11.30 -10.21
CA ASN A 338 -2.17 -10.62 -11.50
C ASN A 338 -3.21 -9.52 -11.73
N GLY A 339 -2.73 -8.33 -12.05
CA GLY A 339 -3.53 -7.23 -12.54
C GLY A 339 -3.97 -7.46 -13.98
N LYS A 340 -5.25 -7.18 -14.25
CA LYS A 340 -5.89 -7.40 -15.56
C LYS A 340 -6.27 -6.06 -16.25
N MET A 341 -5.61 -4.95 -15.89
CA MET A 341 -5.88 -3.61 -16.46
C MET A 341 -5.72 -3.57 -17.98
N SER A 342 -4.74 -4.28 -18.53
CA SER A 342 -4.47 -4.28 -19.98
C SER A 342 -5.66 -4.78 -20.81
N ILE A 343 -6.53 -5.61 -20.23
CA ILE A 343 -7.73 -6.14 -20.89
C ILE A 343 -8.79 -5.05 -21.06
N LEU A 344 -8.78 -4.00 -20.23
CA LEU A 344 -9.76 -2.92 -20.25
C LEU A 344 -9.49 -1.86 -21.31
N PHE A 345 -8.33 -1.89 -21.97
CA PHE A 345 -7.93 -0.89 -22.94
C PHE A 345 -7.57 -1.54 -24.28
N ASN A 346 -8.04 -0.94 -25.38
CA ASN A 346 -7.58 -1.32 -26.72
C ASN A 346 -6.15 -0.78 -26.97
N ARG A 347 -5.61 -1.07 -28.17
CA ARG A 347 -4.27 -0.61 -28.59
C ARG A 347 -4.15 0.92 -28.66
N GLU A 348 -5.27 1.64 -28.75
CA GLU A 348 -5.36 3.09 -28.82
C GLU A 348 -5.60 3.73 -27.42
N TYR A 349 -5.54 2.94 -26.35
CA TYR A 349 -5.79 3.37 -24.97
C TYR A 349 -7.20 3.94 -24.73
N GLU A 350 -8.16 3.48 -25.52
CA GLU A 350 -9.58 3.66 -25.28
C GLU A 350 -10.13 2.50 -24.46
N LEU A 351 -11.14 2.79 -23.63
CA LEU A 351 -11.82 1.75 -22.86
C LEU A 351 -12.50 0.77 -23.80
N VAL A 352 -12.45 -0.52 -23.46
CA VAL A 352 -13.22 -1.55 -24.17
C VAL A 352 -14.71 -1.24 -24.14
N LYS A 353 -15.42 -1.72 -25.17
CA LYS A 353 -16.88 -1.61 -25.28
C LYS A 353 -17.59 -2.12 -24.01
N ASP A 354 -18.75 -1.53 -23.73
CA ASP A 354 -19.55 -1.75 -22.53
C ASP A 354 -19.79 -3.22 -22.21
N ASP A 355 -20.15 -4.03 -23.21
CA ASP A 355 -20.42 -5.46 -23.02
C ASP A 355 -19.18 -6.20 -22.48
N LYS A 356 -17.99 -5.91 -23.01
CA LYS A 356 -16.73 -6.49 -22.54
C LYS A 356 -16.36 -5.99 -21.15
N PHE A 357 -16.59 -4.70 -20.88
CA PHE A 357 -16.38 -4.16 -19.54
C PHE A 357 -17.26 -4.88 -18.51
N ILE A 358 -18.53 -5.14 -18.85
CA ILE A 358 -19.51 -5.84 -18.01
C ILE A 358 -19.10 -7.31 -17.78
N GLU A 359 -18.66 -8.01 -18.82
CA GLU A 359 -18.10 -9.36 -18.70
C GLU A 359 -16.96 -9.40 -17.69
N ILE A 360 -16.03 -8.45 -17.80
CA ILE A 360 -14.85 -8.35 -16.95
C ILE A 360 -15.19 -8.09 -15.48
N ILE A 361 -16.08 -7.15 -15.18
CA ILE A 361 -16.46 -6.85 -13.78
C ILE A 361 -17.30 -7.94 -13.12
N ASN A 362 -17.85 -8.87 -13.92
CA ASN A 362 -18.60 -10.01 -13.44
C ASN A 362 -17.72 -11.26 -13.25
N ASP A 363 -16.41 -11.15 -13.50
CA ASP A 363 -15.43 -12.17 -13.15
C ASP A 363 -15.48 -12.46 -11.65
N LYS A 364 -15.92 -13.67 -11.28
CA LYS A 364 -16.08 -14.13 -9.90
C LYS A 364 -14.82 -14.74 -9.30
N THR A 365 -13.63 -14.41 -9.83
CA THR A 365 -12.34 -14.95 -9.34
C THR A 365 -12.13 -14.69 -7.83
N VAL A 366 -12.47 -13.50 -7.33
CA VAL A 366 -12.27 -13.13 -5.92
C VAL A 366 -13.57 -12.63 -5.29
N LEU A 367 -14.10 -13.38 -4.32
CA LEU A 367 -15.40 -13.19 -3.70
C LEU A 367 -15.27 -13.06 -2.19
N PHE A 368 -16.01 -12.12 -1.60
CA PHE A 368 -16.13 -11.94 -0.15
C PHE A 368 -17.59 -11.87 0.24
N SER A 369 -17.86 -12.24 1.49
CA SER A 369 -19.15 -11.98 2.14
C SER A 369 -19.01 -10.82 3.12
N MET A 370 -19.88 -9.82 2.99
CA MET A 370 -19.94 -8.65 3.85
C MET A 370 -21.27 -8.60 4.60
N VAL A 371 -21.20 -8.36 5.91
CA VAL A 371 -22.36 -8.15 6.76
C VAL A 371 -22.24 -6.77 7.40
N LEU A 372 -23.22 -5.92 7.12
CA LEU A 372 -23.34 -4.58 7.71
C LEU A 372 -24.38 -4.59 8.81
N SER A 373 -23.95 -4.14 9.98
CA SER A 373 -24.61 -4.55 11.21
C SER A 373 -25.22 -3.42 12.02
N ASN A 374 -26.13 -2.70 11.38
CA ASN A 374 -27.26 -2.22 12.16
C ASN A 374 -28.01 -3.36 12.89
N TYR A 375 -27.69 -4.63 12.58
CA TYR A 375 -28.36 -5.86 13.01
C TYR A 375 -27.52 -6.93 13.72
N LEU A 376 -26.17 -6.89 13.74
CA LEU A 376 -25.32 -7.82 14.54
C LEU A 376 -25.26 -7.41 16.02
N PHE A 377 -25.56 -6.14 16.29
CA PHE A 377 -25.65 -5.56 17.62
C PHE A 377 -27.05 -4.99 17.79
N LYS A 378 -27.77 -5.43 18.82
CA LYS A 378 -29.03 -4.78 19.20
C LYS A 378 -28.74 -3.32 19.58
N PRO A 379 -29.73 -2.40 19.52
CA PRO A 379 -29.56 -1.04 20.06
C PRO A 379 -28.96 -1.03 21.47
N GLU A 380 -29.36 -2.01 22.30
CA GLU A 380 -28.82 -2.30 23.63
C GLU A 380 -27.31 -2.60 23.62
N ASP A 381 -26.81 -3.38 22.66
CA ASP A 381 -25.38 -3.69 22.54
C ASP A 381 -24.57 -2.49 22.04
N LYS A 382 -25.14 -1.67 21.15
CA LYS A 382 -24.54 -0.39 20.73
C LYS A 382 -24.42 0.55 21.93
N ALA A 383 -25.46 0.65 22.76
CA ALA A 383 -25.46 1.43 23.99
C ALA A 383 -24.46 0.89 25.03
N LYS A 384 -24.43 -0.44 25.24
CA LYS A 384 -23.48 -1.12 26.13
C LYS A 384 -22.04 -0.88 25.73
N ASN A 385 -21.74 -0.97 24.43
CA ASN A 385 -20.41 -0.74 23.88
C ASN A 385 -20.09 0.74 23.65
N LYS A 386 -21.06 1.66 23.83
CA LYS A 386 -20.92 3.11 23.65
C LYS A 386 -20.39 3.47 22.26
N ILE A 387 -20.92 2.80 21.22
CA ILE A 387 -20.58 3.11 19.81
C ILE A 387 -21.38 4.35 19.40
N GLU A 388 -20.70 5.47 19.17
CA GLU A 388 -21.36 6.76 18.89
C GLU A 388 -21.57 7.05 17.40
N LYS A 389 -20.77 6.43 16.52
CA LYS A 389 -20.88 6.63 15.06
C LYS A 389 -21.62 5.46 14.43
N ASN A 390 -22.59 5.79 13.57
CA ASN A 390 -23.28 4.79 12.78
C ASN A 390 -22.64 4.68 11.39
N ILE A 391 -22.33 3.47 10.96
CA ILE A 391 -21.78 3.17 9.63
C ILE A 391 -22.81 2.36 8.86
N ASN A 392 -23.15 2.82 7.66
CA ASN A 392 -24.01 2.11 6.72
C ASN A 392 -23.32 1.98 5.35
N LYS A 393 -23.92 1.18 4.45
CA LYS A 393 -23.44 0.93 3.09
C LYS A 393 -23.17 2.25 2.35
N ASN A 394 -24.17 3.13 2.30
CA ASN A 394 -24.10 4.38 1.55
C ASN A 394 -22.94 5.26 2.03
N ASN A 395 -22.75 5.39 3.34
CA ASN A 395 -21.63 6.14 3.89
C ASN A 395 -20.29 5.52 3.46
N LEU A 396 -20.09 4.22 3.64
CA LEU A 396 -18.81 3.57 3.31
C LEU A 396 -18.42 3.73 1.84
N PHE A 397 -19.32 3.36 0.93
CA PHE A 397 -18.96 3.32 -0.48
C PHE A 397 -19.00 4.71 -1.14
N ARG A 398 -19.83 5.63 -0.64
CA ARG A 398 -19.73 7.05 -1.03
C ARG A 398 -18.41 7.65 -0.58
N SER A 399 -17.96 7.36 0.64
CA SER A 399 -16.63 7.78 1.10
C SER A 399 -15.53 7.24 0.19
N LEU A 400 -15.63 5.96 -0.20
CA LEU A 400 -14.67 5.30 -1.09
C LEU A 400 -14.60 5.99 -2.46
N ARG A 401 -15.75 6.20 -3.09
CA ARG A 401 -15.85 6.89 -4.40
C ARG A 401 -15.26 8.29 -4.32
N ARG A 402 -15.71 9.11 -3.37
CA ARG A 402 -15.25 10.51 -3.22
C ARG A 402 -13.75 10.60 -2.99
N LYS A 403 -13.21 9.74 -2.12
CA LYS A 403 -11.79 9.70 -1.84
C LYS A 403 -10.98 9.47 -3.12
N TYR A 404 -11.33 8.45 -3.90
CA TYR A 404 -10.53 8.13 -5.08
C TYR A 404 -10.75 9.11 -6.25
N VAL A 405 -11.94 9.73 -6.39
CA VAL A 405 -12.15 10.85 -7.32
C VAL A 405 -11.13 11.96 -7.02
N GLN A 406 -11.15 12.46 -5.80
CA GLN A 406 -10.27 13.57 -5.41
C GLN A 406 -8.80 13.18 -5.49
N PHE A 407 -8.47 11.94 -5.09
CA PHE A 407 -7.11 11.42 -5.16
C PHE A 407 -6.55 11.39 -6.58
N ILE A 408 -7.31 10.86 -7.53
CA ILE A 408 -6.88 10.73 -8.91
C ILE A 408 -6.75 12.11 -9.57
N SER A 409 -7.76 12.97 -9.44
CA SER A 409 -7.72 14.32 -10.02
C SER A 409 -6.52 15.11 -9.53
N LYS A 410 -6.28 15.12 -8.22
CA LYS A 410 -5.15 15.84 -7.63
C LYS A 410 -3.79 15.31 -8.09
N ILE A 411 -3.65 13.99 -8.22
CA ILE A 411 -2.39 13.42 -8.73
C ILE A 411 -2.16 13.83 -10.18
N ILE A 412 -3.18 13.81 -11.04
CA ILE A 412 -3.05 14.17 -12.46
C ILE A 412 -2.57 15.63 -12.62
N GLU A 413 -3.05 16.54 -11.76
CA GLU A 413 -2.67 17.95 -11.77
C GLU A 413 -1.21 18.18 -11.36
N GLU A 414 -0.74 17.45 -10.35
CA GLU A 414 0.56 17.73 -9.72
C GLU A 414 1.72 16.87 -10.27
N ILE A 415 1.41 15.74 -10.91
CA ILE A 415 2.43 14.76 -11.33
C ILE A 415 3.22 15.20 -12.56
N LYS A 416 4.55 15.01 -12.49
CA LYS A 416 5.49 15.32 -13.58
C LYS A 416 5.94 14.11 -14.40
N ASP A 417 5.81 12.89 -13.87
CA ASP A 417 6.13 11.64 -14.58
C ASP A 417 5.00 11.34 -15.58
N ASP A 418 5.30 11.44 -16.88
CA ASP A 418 4.33 11.28 -17.95
C ASP A 418 3.70 9.88 -18.01
N ASP A 419 4.46 8.83 -17.72
CA ASP A 419 3.94 7.47 -17.76
C ASP A 419 3.02 7.20 -16.59
N LEU A 420 3.38 7.72 -15.41
CA LEU A 420 2.53 7.67 -14.24
C LEU A 420 1.27 8.55 -14.44
N LYS A 421 1.39 9.70 -15.11
CA LYS A 421 0.24 10.53 -15.51
C LYS A 421 -0.70 9.77 -16.43
N LYS A 422 -0.19 9.09 -17.46
CA LYS A 422 -0.98 8.23 -18.37
C LYS A 422 -1.73 7.14 -17.60
N PHE A 423 -1.08 6.52 -16.62
CA PHE A 423 -1.74 5.53 -15.76
C PHE A 423 -2.93 6.13 -14.98
N TYR A 424 -2.74 7.29 -14.34
CA TYR A 424 -3.82 7.93 -13.59
C TYR A 424 -4.96 8.44 -14.50
N LEU A 425 -4.65 8.88 -15.73
CA LEU A 425 -5.66 9.18 -16.75
C LEU A 425 -6.48 7.95 -17.14
N LYS A 426 -5.86 6.76 -17.25
CA LYS A 426 -6.60 5.50 -17.45
C LYS A 426 -7.53 5.20 -16.28
N LEU A 427 -7.07 5.38 -15.04
CA LEU A 427 -7.92 5.23 -13.86
C LEU A 427 -9.08 6.22 -13.85
N GLN A 428 -8.86 7.47 -14.28
CA GLN A 428 -9.92 8.47 -14.42
C GLN A 428 -10.98 8.04 -15.43
N LYS A 429 -10.59 7.53 -16.61
CA LYS A 429 -11.55 6.99 -17.59
C LYS A 429 -12.36 5.82 -17.02
N ILE A 430 -11.72 4.92 -16.26
CA ILE A 430 -12.43 3.83 -15.56
C ILE A 430 -13.40 4.40 -14.53
N GLN A 431 -12.99 5.42 -13.80
CA GLN A 431 -13.80 6.08 -12.79
C GLN A 431 -15.08 6.70 -13.39
N GLU A 432 -14.93 7.48 -14.46
CA GLU A 432 -16.06 8.04 -15.23
C GLU A 432 -16.97 6.93 -15.76
N LYS A 433 -16.41 5.79 -16.17
CA LYS A 433 -17.19 4.64 -16.62
C LYS A 433 -18.02 4.04 -15.48
N ILE A 434 -17.42 3.80 -14.31
CA ILE A 434 -18.10 3.16 -13.17
C ILE A 434 -19.08 4.09 -12.44
N GLU A 435 -19.04 5.40 -12.68
CA GLU A 435 -20.02 6.34 -12.12
C GLU A 435 -21.46 6.03 -12.53
N LYS A 436 -21.64 5.41 -13.70
CA LYS A 436 -22.94 4.93 -14.19
C LYS A 436 -23.49 3.73 -13.40
N PHE A 437 -22.66 3.11 -12.56
CA PHE A 437 -23.02 1.93 -11.77
C PHE A 437 -23.11 2.28 -10.29
N GLU A 438 -24.24 1.99 -9.67
CA GLU A 438 -24.44 2.32 -8.25
C GLU A 438 -23.61 1.44 -7.32
N ASN A 439 -23.25 0.23 -7.75
CA ASN A 439 -22.65 -0.81 -6.93
C ASN A 439 -21.18 -1.14 -7.27
N ILE A 440 -20.55 -0.38 -8.16
CA ILE A 440 -19.15 -0.59 -8.55
C ILE A 440 -18.29 0.56 -8.01
N TYR A 441 -17.14 0.20 -7.44
CA TYR A 441 -16.23 1.14 -6.81
C TYR A 441 -14.77 0.80 -7.10
N LEU A 442 -13.95 1.84 -7.24
CA LEU A 442 -12.50 1.70 -7.27
C LEU A 442 -11.96 1.55 -5.84
N ILE A 443 -11.01 0.65 -5.65
CA ILE A 443 -10.35 0.41 -4.37
C ILE A 443 -8.84 0.20 -4.58
N ARG A 444 -8.05 0.41 -3.52
CA ARG A 444 -6.61 0.11 -3.53
C ARG A 444 -6.21 -0.68 -2.29
N LEU A 445 -5.53 -1.82 -2.48
CA LEU A 445 -5.18 -2.82 -1.45
C LEU A 445 -3.70 -3.21 -1.51
N GLY A 446 -3.18 -3.77 -0.41
CA GLY A 446 -1.86 -4.40 -0.37
C GLY A 446 -0.78 -3.63 0.41
N LYS A 447 0.27 -4.37 0.80
CA LYS A 447 1.35 -3.91 1.72
C LYS A 447 2.15 -2.73 1.18
N TYR A 448 2.38 -2.71 -0.13
CA TYR A 448 3.20 -1.67 -0.80
C TYR A 448 2.42 -0.44 -1.26
N THR A 449 1.12 -0.34 -0.95
CA THR A 449 0.32 0.87 -1.24
C THR A 449 0.74 2.08 -0.41
N LYS A 450 1.42 1.86 0.72
CA LYS A 450 1.86 2.90 1.70
C LYS A 450 0.70 3.82 2.13
N TYR A 451 -0.55 3.35 2.07
CA TYR A 451 -1.73 4.23 1.98
C TYR A 451 -2.33 4.69 3.32
N ASN A 452 -2.20 3.91 4.40
CA ASN A 452 -2.71 4.34 5.71
C ASN A 452 -1.96 5.55 6.27
N ASP A 453 -0.67 5.71 5.94
CA ASP A 453 0.07 6.94 6.23
C ASP A 453 -0.31 8.12 5.31
N LYS A 454 -0.87 7.84 4.12
CA LYS A 454 -1.15 8.85 3.07
C LYS A 454 -2.52 9.53 3.18
N THR A 455 -3.48 8.97 3.91
CA THR A 455 -4.84 9.56 3.97
C THR A 455 -4.86 10.89 4.69
N ILE A 456 -3.97 11.02 5.67
CA ILE A 456 -3.72 12.24 6.38
C ILE A 456 -2.84 13.19 5.56
N ASN A 457 -1.79 12.69 4.90
CA ASN A 457 -0.94 13.50 4.02
C ASN A 457 -1.69 14.05 2.79
N PHE A 458 -2.74 13.36 2.34
CA PHE A 458 -3.59 13.82 1.23
C PHE A 458 -4.35 15.11 1.59
N LEU A 459 -4.69 15.28 2.88
CA LEU A 459 -5.45 16.43 3.39
C LEU A 459 -4.57 17.66 3.66
N THR A 460 -3.25 17.51 3.81
CA THR A 460 -2.32 18.61 4.13
C THR A 460 -1.71 19.29 2.90
N ASN A 461 -2.48 19.38 1.80
CA ASN A 461 -2.12 20.10 0.57
C ASN A 461 -0.86 19.65 -0.19
N ASN A 462 -0.34 18.44 0.02
CA ASN A 462 0.64 17.84 -0.91
C ASN A 462 0.69 16.30 -0.82
N PRO A 463 0.00 15.56 -1.70
CA PRO A 463 0.05 14.10 -1.75
C PRO A 463 1.37 13.54 -2.29
N LEU A 464 2.31 14.38 -2.74
CA LEU A 464 3.43 13.93 -3.57
C LEU A 464 4.76 13.68 -2.87
N ILE A 465 4.91 13.97 -1.57
CA ILE A 465 6.23 13.80 -0.96
C ILE A 465 6.46 12.31 -0.65
N LYS A 466 7.16 11.68 -1.59
CA LYS A 466 7.46 10.24 -1.72
C LYS A 466 6.28 9.36 -2.18
N LEU A 467 5.82 9.55 -3.42
CA LEU A 467 5.32 8.44 -4.25
C LEU A 467 6.48 7.47 -4.58
N GLY A 468 7.12 6.89 -3.56
CA GLY A 468 7.85 5.64 -3.74
C GLY A 468 6.82 4.52 -3.90
N GLU A 469 6.01 4.58 -4.95
CA GLU A 469 5.06 3.52 -5.29
C GLU A 469 5.88 2.35 -5.82
N THR A 470 5.69 1.18 -5.24
CA THR A 470 6.10 -0.04 -5.92
C THR A 470 5.25 -0.12 -7.18
N LYS A 471 5.90 0.00 -8.33
CA LYS A 471 5.31 -0.23 -9.64
C LYS A 471 5.27 -1.74 -9.88
N ASP A 472 4.32 -2.18 -10.69
CA ASP A 472 4.24 -3.55 -11.20
C ASP A 472 5.14 -3.73 -12.43
N SER A 473 5.15 -4.94 -13.00
CA SER A 473 5.91 -5.26 -14.22
C SER A 473 5.56 -4.38 -15.42
N ASN A 474 4.41 -3.69 -15.42
CA ASN A 474 3.97 -2.76 -16.46
C ASN A 474 4.26 -1.29 -16.10
N GLY A 475 5.04 -1.02 -15.04
CA GLY A 475 5.32 0.33 -14.57
C GLY A 475 4.13 1.00 -13.85
N CYS A 476 3.06 0.27 -13.56
CA CYS A 476 1.85 0.80 -12.95
C CYS A 476 1.89 0.66 -11.43
N PRO A 477 1.43 1.64 -10.64
CA PRO A 477 1.32 1.51 -9.20
C PRO A 477 0.53 0.27 -8.78
N MET A 478 1.09 -0.55 -7.88
CA MET A 478 0.43 -1.77 -7.42
C MET A 478 -0.82 -1.50 -6.56
N GLY A 479 -1.71 -2.50 -6.56
CA GLY A 479 -2.80 -2.65 -5.60
C GLY A 479 -4.17 -2.12 -6.04
N TRP A 480 -4.34 -1.60 -7.26
CA TRP A 480 -5.62 -1.08 -7.71
C TRP A 480 -6.57 -2.20 -8.13
N ALA A 481 -7.83 -2.07 -7.76
CA ALA A 481 -8.88 -3.04 -8.10
C ALA A 481 -10.25 -2.35 -8.24
N LEU A 482 -11.17 -3.01 -8.93
CA LEU A 482 -12.60 -2.72 -8.86
C LEU A 482 -13.25 -3.67 -7.86
N ILE A 483 -14.28 -3.19 -7.18
CA ILE A 483 -15.19 -4.03 -6.40
C ILE A 483 -16.63 -3.81 -6.86
N LYS A 484 -17.38 -4.91 -6.99
CA LYS A 484 -18.82 -4.93 -7.21
C LYS A 484 -19.51 -5.39 -5.93
N VAL A 485 -20.54 -4.67 -5.47
CA VAL A 485 -21.19 -4.91 -4.16
C VAL A 485 -22.67 -5.18 -4.34
N GLU A 486 -23.09 -6.42 -4.20
CA GLU A 486 -24.45 -6.87 -4.47
C GLU A 486 -25.14 -7.28 -3.18
N GLU A 487 -26.37 -6.81 -2.96
CA GLU A 487 -27.16 -7.20 -1.78
C GLU A 487 -27.71 -8.61 -1.98
N VAL A 488 -27.54 -9.45 -0.96
CA VAL A 488 -28.14 -10.78 -0.91
C VAL A 488 -29.59 -10.58 -0.47
N LYS A 489 -30.53 -10.78 -1.40
CA LYS A 489 -31.94 -10.84 -1.06
C LYS A 489 -32.19 -12.20 -0.40
N ASP A 490 -32.75 -12.19 0.81
CA ASP A 490 -33.24 -13.43 1.42
C ASP A 490 -34.47 -13.89 0.60
N GLU A 491 -34.40 -15.09 0.04
CA GLU A 491 -35.55 -15.77 -0.58
C GLU A 491 -36.54 -16.27 0.47
#